data_AF-A0AAI8VHV2-F1
#
_entry.id   AF-A0AAI8VHV2-F1
#
_cell.length_a   1.000
_cell.length_b   1.000
_cell.length_c   1.000
_cell.angle_alpha   90.00
_cell.angle_beta   90.00
_cell.angle_gamma   90.00
#
_symmetry.space_group_name_H-M   'P 1'
#
loop_
_entity.id
_entity.type
_entity.pdbx_description
1 polymer ?
#
loop_
_entity_poly.entity_id
_entity_poly.type
_entity_poly.pdbx_seq_one_letter_code
_entity_poly.pdbx_strand_id
1 'polypeptide(L)'
;MSYYYQTSFCALIALCALLLVSQPVGRNESKRQAEARKQPVSRHDEHPDKNWYRAYALVMAADWLQGPYLYSLYRDEHGLSSSLATTLSTTGFVSSAISAYFVGVFADKYGRKLACMTYCVLYSISCFLTITSVVPLLFLGRVLGGISTSILFSVFDSWMVTNFRERKLVENGCDLSRTYAATSTVNSFTAIVSGVMSEVLVRLTGSRKTPFLLSGVLLWSALIIIWSHWAENYGAEASPEASGAPKSPNLWSVFKQPSIMALVFVSTMFEGSMYLFVFFWTPALESVQKSSGDLPYGFIFSSFMASSTAAALVFNIVMQRRVVKYSRLLVGIMLAANFCFMKLAGPKTEDAAFWLFCLFEACVGMYWPCIGYLKGRLVGDSDRAKVYSIMRVPLNVFVVVSLMLAGESDNFNKVFSTCSVLLTASFAIMWAASMKESMP
;
A
#
# COMPACT_ATOMS: atom_id res chain seq x y z
N MET A 1 -17.56 -23.80 -0.92
CA MET A 1 -17.10 -22.46 -0.49
C MET A 1 -16.35 -21.66 -1.54
N SER A 2 -15.47 -22.26 -2.36
CA SER A 2 -14.79 -21.51 -3.44
C SER A 2 -15.75 -20.67 -4.30
N TYR A 3 -16.92 -21.22 -4.64
CA TYR A 3 -17.94 -20.50 -5.41
C TYR A 3 -18.47 -19.24 -4.70
N TYR A 4 -18.62 -19.24 -3.37
CA TYR A 4 -19.10 -18.07 -2.62
C TYR A 4 -18.13 -16.89 -2.75
N TYR A 5 -16.84 -17.14 -2.50
CA TYR A 5 -15.80 -16.12 -2.63
C TYR A 5 -15.63 -15.65 -4.07
N GLN A 6 -15.70 -16.57 -5.05
CA GLN A 6 -15.65 -16.23 -6.47
C GLN A 6 -16.84 -15.36 -6.90
N THR A 7 -18.07 -15.69 -6.48
CA THR A 7 -19.25 -14.88 -6.80
C THR A 7 -19.19 -13.50 -6.16
N SER A 8 -18.71 -13.42 -4.91
CA SER A 8 -18.53 -12.14 -4.20
C SER A 8 -17.46 -11.28 -4.89
N PHE A 9 -16.34 -11.90 -5.29
CA PHE A 9 -15.30 -11.26 -6.06
C PHE A 9 -15.81 -10.70 -7.40
N CYS A 10 -16.52 -11.52 -8.19
CA CYS A 10 -17.10 -11.08 -9.46
C CYS A 10 -18.06 -9.90 -9.28
N ALA A 11 -18.87 -9.90 -8.21
CA ALA A 11 -19.76 -8.78 -7.89
C ALA A 11 -18.97 -7.50 -7.56
N LEU A 12 -17.88 -7.59 -6.79
CA LEU A 12 -17.00 -6.46 -6.48
C LEU A 12 -16.29 -5.91 -7.72
N ILE A 13 -15.85 -6.77 -8.63
CA ILE A 13 -15.26 -6.35 -9.90
C ILE A 13 -16.29 -5.67 -10.80
N ALA A 14 -17.51 -6.21 -10.88
CA ALA A 14 -18.60 -5.56 -11.60
C ALA A 14 -18.90 -4.17 -11.02
N LEU A 15 -18.91 -4.04 -9.69
CA LEU A 15 -19.05 -2.74 -9.01
C LEU A 15 -17.90 -1.80 -9.36
N CYS A 16 -16.65 -2.25 -9.34
CA CYS A 16 -15.50 -1.45 -9.75
C CYS A 16 -15.65 -0.93 -11.19
N ALA A 17 -16.04 -1.82 -12.12
CA ALA A 17 -16.24 -1.46 -13.52
C ALA A 17 -17.36 -0.42 -13.69
N LEU A 18 -18.49 -0.60 -13.00
CA LEU A 18 -19.61 0.35 -13.02
C LEU A 18 -19.20 1.71 -12.45
N LEU A 19 -18.47 1.74 -11.33
CA LEU A 19 -17.97 2.97 -10.70
C LEU A 19 -16.92 3.67 -11.56
N LEU A 20 -16.08 2.91 -12.27
CA LEU A 20 -15.08 3.43 -13.19
C LEU A 20 -15.74 4.12 -14.40
N VAL A 21 -16.76 3.49 -14.99
CA VAL A 21 -17.57 4.08 -16.07
C VAL A 21 -18.33 5.32 -15.58
N SER A 22 -18.73 5.33 -14.31
CA SER A 22 -19.47 6.44 -13.70
C SER A 22 -18.58 7.61 -13.25
N GLN A 23 -17.26 7.55 -13.46
CA GLN A 23 -16.35 8.62 -13.05
C GLN A 23 -16.66 9.93 -13.79
N PRO A 24 -16.81 11.07 -13.09
CA PRO A 24 -17.25 12.31 -13.74
C PRO A 24 -16.20 12.94 -14.68
N VAL A 25 -14.93 12.49 -14.60
CA VAL A 25 -13.80 13.00 -15.37
C VAL A 25 -13.86 12.60 -16.86
N GLY A 26 -14.47 11.46 -17.20
CA GLY A 26 -14.58 10.99 -18.58
C GLY A 26 -15.34 11.94 -19.53
N ARG A 27 -16.15 12.85 -18.97
CA ARG A 27 -16.95 13.82 -19.75
C ARG A 27 -16.20 15.12 -20.07
N ASN A 28 -15.24 15.53 -19.23
CA ASN A 28 -14.40 16.71 -19.45
C ASN A 28 -13.11 16.37 -20.21
N GLU A 29 -12.53 15.20 -19.99
CA GLU A 29 -11.41 14.71 -20.81
C GLU A 29 -11.83 14.44 -22.25
N SER A 30 -13.03 13.91 -22.52
CA SER A 30 -13.55 13.74 -23.88
C SER A 30 -13.74 15.08 -24.61
N LYS A 31 -14.15 16.15 -23.90
CA LYS A 31 -14.26 17.50 -24.47
C LYS A 31 -12.87 18.13 -24.72
N ARG A 32 -11.94 18.00 -23.78
CA ARG A 32 -10.54 18.45 -23.96
C ARG A 32 -9.80 17.66 -25.05
N GLN A 33 -10.05 16.36 -25.19
CA GLN A 33 -9.52 15.53 -26.28
C GLN A 33 -10.14 15.91 -27.63
N ALA A 34 -11.43 16.25 -27.67
CA ALA A 34 -12.08 16.77 -28.88
C ALA A 34 -11.54 18.14 -29.30
N GLU A 35 -11.12 18.98 -28.35
CA GLU A 35 -10.41 20.25 -28.62
C GLU A 35 -8.94 20.04 -29.01
N ALA A 36 -8.23 19.10 -28.36
CA ALA A 36 -6.85 18.73 -28.69
C ALA A 36 -6.71 18.04 -30.06
N ARG A 37 -7.76 17.36 -30.54
CA ARG A 37 -7.82 16.75 -31.88
C ARG A 37 -7.77 17.77 -33.03
N LYS A 38 -7.87 19.07 -32.74
CA LYS A 38 -7.72 20.16 -33.72
C LYS A 38 -6.26 20.60 -33.92
N GLN A 39 -5.32 20.13 -33.11
CA GLN A 39 -3.88 20.29 -33.36
C GLN A 39 -3.32 19.02 -34.02
N PRO A 40 -2.37 19.14 -34.97
CA PRO A 40 -1.80 17.97 -35.64
C PRO A 40 -0.90 17.23 -34.66
N VAL A 41 -1.43 16.16 -34.05
CA VAL A 41 -0.68 15.27 -33.15
C VAL A 41 0.21 14.36 -34.02
N SER A 42 1.52 14.48 -33.86
CA SER A 42 2.49 13.55 -34.43
C SER A 42 2.25 12.13 -33.87
N ARG A 43 2.16 11.14 -34.76
CA ARG A 43 1.96 9.70 -34.49
C ARG A 43 3.10 9.04 -33.68
N HIS A 44 3.23 9.37 -32.41
CA HIS A 44 3.91 8.55 -31.41
C HIS A 44 3.06 8.49 -30.13
N ASP A 45 1.98 7.71 -30.21
CA ASP A 45 1.05 7.42 -29.11
C ASP A 45 1.61 6.35 -28.14
N GLU A 46 2.81 6.57 -27.60
CA GLU A 46 3.27 5.83 -26.41
C GLU A 46 3.69 6.84 -25.34
N HIS A 47 3.15 6.68 -24.12
CA HIS A 47 3.60 7.49 -22.98
C HIS A 47 5.12 7.35 -22.86
N PRO A 48 5.88 8.45 -22.71
CA PRO A 48 7.36 8.44 -22.77
C PRO A 48 8.03 7.53 -21.74
N ASP A 49 7.27 7.03 -20.76
CA ASP A 49 7.68 6.16 -19.68
C ASP A 49 6.96 4.79 -19.67
N LYS A 50 6.56 4.27 -20.84
CA LYS A 50 5.96 2.92 -20.94
C LYS A 50 6.79 1.83 -20.26
N ASN A 51 8.11 1.92 -20.34
CA ASN A 51 9.03 0.97 -19.72
C ASN A 51 9.09 1.09 -18.20
N TRP A 52 8.86 2.30 -17.66
CA TRP A 52 8.67 2.51 -16.23
C TRP A 52 7.41 1.78 -15.73
N TYR A 53 6.27 1.99 -16.38
CA TYR A 53 5.02 1.33 -15.98
C TYR A 53 5.10 -0.19 -16.07
N ARG A 54 5.77 -0.72 -17.10
CA ARG A 54 6.01 -2.17 -17.25
C ARG A 54 6.85 -2.72 -16.10
N ALA A 55 8.00 -2.09 -15.83
CA ALA A 55 8.87 -2.51 -14.73
C ALA A 55 8.15 -2.39 -13.37
N TYR A 56 7.45 -1.27 -13.14
CA TYR A 56 6.68 -1.02 -11.93
C TYR A 56 5.57 -2.07 -11.74
N ALA A 57 4.80 -2.39 -12.79
CA ALA A 57 3.77 -3.42 -12.73
C ALA A 57 4.36 -4.79 -12.36
N LEU A 58 5.52 -5.16 -12.91
CA LEU A 58 6.16 -6.45 -12.59
C LEU A 58 6.66 -6.53 -11.15
N VAL A 59 7.30 -5.46 -10.64
CA VAL A 59 7.79 -5.44 -9.25
C VAL A 59 6.64 -5.41 -8.25
N MET A 60 5.57 -4.66 -8.53
CA MET A 60 4.36 -4.68 -7.70
C MET A 60 3.66 -6.03 -7.79
N ALA A 61 3.62 -6.67 -8.97
CA ALA A 61 3.01 -7.98 -9.14
C ALA A 61 3.72 -9.03 -8.29
N ALA A 62 5.06 -9.02 -8.27
CA ALA A 62 5.87 -9.92 -7.46
C ALA A 62 5.63 -9.74 -5.96
N ASP A 63 5.38 -8.51 -5.50
CA ASP A 63 5.05 -8.25 -4.09
C ASP A 63 3.65 -8.77 -3.73
N TRP A 64 2.64 -8.42 -4.55
CA TRP A 64 1.25 -8.80 -4.30
C TRP A 64 0.97 -10.29 -4.45
N LEU A 65 1.73 -11.00 -5.29
CA LEU A 65 1.52 -12.43 -5.55
C LEU A 65 1.81 -13.29 -4.31
N GLN A 66 2.71 -12.83 -3.42
CA GLN A 66 3.10 -13.55 -2.21
C GLN A 66 2.15 -13.32 -1.04
N GLY A 67 1.57 -12.11 -0.97
CA GLY A 67 0.76 -11.63 0.15
C GLY A 67 -0.31 -12.62 0.64
N PRO A 68 -1.17 -13.17 -0.24
CA PRO A 68 -2.27 -14.05 0.18
C PRO A 68 -1.82 -15.34 0.87
N TYR A 69 -0.65 -15.87 0.48
CA TYR A 69 -0.20 -17.20 0.91
C TYR A 69 0.91 -17.18 1.95
N LEU A 70 1.46 -16.01 2.30
CA LEU A 70 2.61 -15.89 3.20
C LEU A 70 2.40 -16.58 4.56
N TYR A 71 1.26 -16.31 5.20
CA TYR A 71 0.91 -16.92 6.49
C TYR A 71 0.69 -18.43 6.34
N SER A 72 -0.11 -18.83 5.36
CA SER A 72 -0.41 -20.26 5.10
C SER A 72 0.82 -21.08 4.69
N LEU A 73 1.80 -20.48 4.00
CA LEU A 73 3.07 -21.14 3.69
C LEU A 73 3.83 -21.47 4.98
N TYR A 74 3.89 -20.53 5.92
CA TYR A 74 4.58 -20.70 7.18
C TYR A 74 3.91 -21.71 8.08
N ARG A 75 2.59 -21.63 8.25
CA ARG A 75 1.88 -22.53 9.16
C ARG A 75 1.59 -23.88 8.53
N ASP A 76 0.99 -23.90 7.34
CA ASP A 76 0.41 -25.12 6.77
C ASP A 76 1.42 -25.94 5.97
N GLU A 77 2.36 -25.29 5.27
CA GLU A 77 3.35 -26.00 4.43
C GLU A 77 4.68 -26.22 5.14
N HIS A 78 5.16 -25.26 5.93
CA HIS A 78 6.40 -25.40 6.72
C HIS A 78 6.16 -25.94 8.14
N GLY A 79 4.91 -26.00 8.62
CA GLY A 79 4.58 -26.51 9.95
C GLY A 79 5.07 -25.63 11.11
N LEU A 80 5.30 -24.33 10.87
CA LEU A 80 5.79 -23.41 11.89
C LEU A 80 4.66 -23.01 12.85
N SER A 81 5.02 -22.72 14.10
CA SER A 81 4.07 -22.17 15.06
C SER A 81 3.59 -20.78 14.64
N SER A 82 2.35 -20.42 15.00
CA SER A 82 1.80 -19.07 14.78
C SER A 82 2.71 -17.98 15.35
N SER A 83 3.33 -18.23 16.52
CA SER A 83 4.27 -17.31 17.17
C SER A 83 5.52 -17.06 16.32
N LEU A 84 6.09 -18.10 15.72
CA LEU A 84 7.26 -17.95 14.85
C LEU A 84 6.91 -17.23 13.54
N ALA A 85 5.71 -17.47 12.97
CA ALA A 85 5.23 -16.74 11.81
C ALA A 85 5.04 -15.23 12.10
N THR A 86 4.54 -14.88 13.28
CA THR A 86 4.46 -13.49 13.77
C THR A 86 5.83 -12.86 13.93
N THR A 87 6.76 -13.59 14.52
CA THR A 87 8.14 -13.11 14.74
C THR A 87 8.84 -12.84 13.41
N LEU A 88 8.74 -13.77 12.45
CA LEU A 88 9.28 -13.62 11.09
C LEU A 88 8.71 -12.38 10.39
N SER A 89 7.39 -12.18 10.47
CA SER A 89 6.74 -11.02 9.85
C SER A 89 7.19 -9.71 10.51
N THR A 90 7.32 -9.70 11.84
CA THR A 90 7.84 -8.57 12.61
C THR A 90 9.28 -8.23 12.21
N THR A 91 10.13 -9.23 12.01
CA THR A 91 11.51 -9.02 11.51
C THR A 91 11.52 -8.31 10.17
N GLY A 92 10.63 -8.66 9.25
CA GLY A 92 10.50 -7.98 7.95
C GLY A 92 10.15 -6.50 8.11
N PHE A 93 9.16 -6.18 8.94
CA PHE A 93 8.76 -4.79 9.21
C PHE A 93 9.88 -3.97 9.88
N VAL A 94 10.53 -4.54 10.90
CA VAL A 94 11.66 -3.88 11.58
C VAL A 94 12.82 -3.63 10.61
N SER A 95 13.14 -4.61 9.77
CA SER A 95 14.18 -4.47 8.74
C SER A 95 13.84 -3.39 7.72
N SER A 96 12.58 -3.32 7.27
CA SER A 96 12.10 -2.25 6.38
C SER A 96 12.21 -0.86 7.03
N ALA A 97 11.80 -0.74 8.29
CA ALA A 97 11.86 0.52 9.04
C ALA A 97 13.30 1.03 9.22
N ILE A 98 14.24 0.14 9.59
CA ILE A 98 15.66 0.50 9.75
C ILE A 98 16.28 0.86 8.40
N SER A 99 16.06 0.03 7.37
CA SER A 99 16.66 0.23 6.06
C SER A 99 16.16 1.47 5.33
N ALA A 100 14.94 1.94 5.60
CA ALA A 100 14.38 3.19 5.03
C ALA A 100 15.27 4.42 5.23
N TYR A 101 16.02 4.50 6.32
CA TYR A 101 16.97 5.60 6.54
C TYR A 101 18.20 5.52 5.61
N PHE A 102 18.72 4.32 5.37
CA PHE A 102 19.96 4.11 4.65
C PHE A 102 19.78 4.01 3.13
N VAL A 103 18.66 3.40 2.69
CA VAL A 103 18.39 3.11 1.29
C VAL A 103 18.34 4.38 0.43
N GLY A 104 17.74 5.47 0.94
CA GLY A 104 17.69 6.75 0.23
C GLY A 104 19.09 7.34 -0.02
N VAL A 105 19.92 7.39 1.04
CA VAL A 105 21.31 7.89 0.95
C VAL A 105 22.14 7.03 0.01
N PHE A 106 21.98 5.71 0.08
CA PHE A 106 22.67 4.78 -0.82
C PHE A 106 22.27 5.02 -2.28
N ALA A 107 20.97 5.13 -2.56
CA ALA A 107 20.46 5.34 -3.91
C ALA A 107 20.88 6.70 -4.49
N ASP A 108 20.88 7.75 -3.67
CA ASP A 108 21.29 9.08 -4.11
C ASP A 108 22.79 9.17 -4.42
N LYS A 109 23.63 8.43 -3.68
CA LYS A 109 25.09 8.43 -3.85
C LYS A 109 25.59 7.49 -4.95
N TYR A 110 25.07 6.26 -5.00
CA TYR A 110 25.57 5.21 -5.89
C TYR A 110 24.72 5.00 -7.14
N GLY A 111 23.54 5.60 -7.21
CA GLY A 111 22.64 5.52 -8.36
C GLY A 111 21.32 4.83 -8.00
N ARG A 112 20.21 5.43 -8.45
CA ARG A 112 18.85 4.94 -8.17
C ARG A 112 18.47 3.77 -9.06
N LYS A 113 18.97 3.68 -10.30
CA LYS A 113 18.78 2.49 -11.16
C LYS A 113 19.48 1.29 -10.53
N LEU A 114 20.75 1.43 -10.10
CA LEU A 114 21.47 0.38 -9.39
C LEU A 114 20.72 -0.11 -8.15
N ALA A 115 20.16 0.80 -7.35
CA ALA A 115 19.35 0.43 -6.19
C ALA A 115 18.06 -0.32 -6.58
N CYS A 116 17.36 0.07 -7.65
CA CYS A 116 16.18 -0.66 -8.16
C CYS A 116 16.54 -2.06 -8.73
N MET A 117 17.71 -2.21 -9.35
CA MET A 117 18.23 -3.52 -9.75
C MET A 117 18.59 -4.38 -8.53
N THR A 118 19.21 -3.77 -7.52
CA THR A 118 19.53 -4.43 -6.23
C THR A 118 18.25 -4.94 -5.56
N TYR A 119 17.17 -4.17 -5.59
CA TYR A 119 15.84 -4.63 -5.15
C TYR A 119 15.42 -5.94 -5.84
N CYS A 120 15.51 -6.02 -7.17
CA CYS A 120 15.07 -7.22 -7.90
C CYS A 120 15.86 -8.45 -7.47
N VAL A 121 17.18 -8.32 -7.27
CA VAL A 121 18.06 -9.40 -6.83
C VAL A 121 17.77 -9.79 -5.38
N LEU A 122 17.76 -8.84 -4.45
CA LEU A 122 17.52 -9.09 -3.03
C LEU A 122 16.14 -9.71 -2.79
N TYR A 123 15.11 -9.22 -3.50
CA TYR A 123 13.76 -9.73 -3.34
C TYR A 123 13.59 -11.12 -3.96
N SER A 124 14.30 -11.41 -5.06
CA SER A 124 14.34 -12.77 -5.61
C SER A 124 14.97 -13.75 -4.61
N ILE A 125 16.10 -13.38 -4.00
CA ILE A 125 16.74 -14.18 -2.94
C ILE A 125 15.77 -14.35 -1.76
N SER A 126 15.09 -13.29 -1.33
CA SER A 126 14.05 -13.36 -0.29
C SER A 126 12.95 -14.38 -0.61
N CYS A 127 12.48 -14.43 -1.86
CA CYS A 127 11.49 -15.40 -2.31
C CYS A 127 12.03 -16.84 -2.18
N PHE A 128 13.26 -17.10 -2.64
CA PHE A 128 13.90 -18.42 -2.54
C PHE A 128 14.19 -18.85 -1.10
N LEU A 129 14.58 -17.91 -0.24
CA LEU A 129 14.77 -18.20 1.18
C LEU A 129 13.45 -18.49 1.88
N THR A 130 12.37 -17.78 1.50
CA THR A 130 11.03 -17.96 2.08
C THR A 130 10.42 -19.33 1.79
N ILE A 131 10.71 -19.92 0.62
CA ILE A 131 10.25 -21.28 0.28
C ILE A 131 11.07 -22.38 0.97
N THR A 132 12.21 -22.04 1.60
CA THR A 132 13.10 -23.00 2.25
C THR A 132 12.70 -23.15 3.73
N SER A 133 12.35 -24.35 4.16
CA SER A 133 11.85 -24.66 5.51
C SER A 133 12.96 -24.71 6.59
N VAL A 134 13.89 -23.76 6.55
CA VAL A 134 15.02 -23.65 7.49
C VAL A 134 14.93 -22.30 8.20
N VAL A 135 14.66 -22.32 9.51
CA VAL A 135 14.30 -21.11 10.28
C VAL A 135 15.32 -19.97 10.15
N PRO A 136 16.65 -20.17 10.28
CA PRO A 136 17.62 -19.11 10.04
C PRO A 136 17.55 -18.49 8.64
N LEU A 137 17.30 -19.31 7.62
CA LEU A 137 17.15 -18.84 6.24
C LEU A 137 15.84 -18.05 6.06
N LEU A 138 14.77 -18.44 6.74
CA LEU A 138 13.52 -17.68 6.75
C LEU A 138 13.72 -16.28 7.36
N PHE A 139 14.46 -16.17 8.47
CA PHE A 139 14.80 -14.87 9.05
C PHE A 139 15.63 -14.02 8.10
N LEU A 140 16.65 -14.61 7.44
CA LEU A 140 17.43 -13.92 6.43
C LEU A 140 16.55 -13.45 5.27
N GLY A 141 15.63 -14.31 4.80
CA GLY A 141 14.64 -13.96 3.79
C GLY A 141 13.79 -12.76 4.19
N ARG A 142 13.29 -12.73 5.44
CA ARG A 142 12.52 -11.59 5.97
C ARG A 142 13.33 -10.30 6.04
N VAL A 143 14.59 -10.35 6.42
CA VAL A 143 15.49 -9.19 6.42
C VAL A 143 15.70 -8.66 5.00
N LEU A 144 16.02 -9.53 4.05
CA LEU A 144 16.18 -9.13 2.64
C LEU A 144 14.87 -8.60 2.05
N GLY A 145 13.75 -9.22 2.40
CA GLY A 145 12.41 -8.75 2.04
C GLY A 145 12.12 -7.35 2.57
N GLY A 146 12.40 -7.09 3.85
CA GLY A 146 12.21 -5.77 4.46
C GLY A 146 13.04 -4.66 3.79
N ILE A 147 14.32 -4.93 3.51
CA ILE A 147 15.20 -4.02 2.75
C ILE A 147 14.61 -3.77 1.36
N SER A 148 14.14 -4.82 0.69
CA SER A 148 13.52 -4.72 -0.63
C SER A 148 12.25 -3.87 -0.60
N THR A 149 11.35 -4.08 0.36
CA THR A 149 10.15 -3.24 0.57
C THR A 149 10.51 -1.77 0.73
N SER A 150 11.57 -1.48 1.49
CA SER A 150 12.07 -0.12 1.66
C SER A 150 12.50 0.53 0.33
N ILE A 151 13.25 -0.20 -0.50
CA ILE A 151 13.65 0.27 -1.84
C ILE A 151 12.42 0.47 -2.75
N LEU A 152 11.50 -0.49 -2.77
CA LEU A 152 10.30 -0.48 -3.62
C LEU A 152 9.44 0.77 -3.41
N PHE A 153 9.20 1.14 -2.16
CA PHE A 153 8.33 2.27 -1.82
C PHE A 153 9.07 3.61 -1.67
N SER A 154 10.36 3.70 -2.02
CA SER A 154 11.15 4.94 -1.93
C SER A 154 11.93 5.26 -3.20
N VAL A 155 12.86 4.38 -3.59
CA VAL A 155 13.83 4.65 -4.65
C VAL A 155 13.17 4.63 -6.02
N PHE A 156 12.21 3.74 -6.24
CA PHE A 156 11.40 3.70 -7.45
C PHE A 156 10.74 5.07 -7.69
N ASP A 157 10.01 5.58 -6.70
CA ASP A 157 9.36 6.89 -6.80
C ASP A 157 10.37 8.01 -7.10
N SER A 158 11.50 7.99 -6.38
CA SER A 158 12.57 8.97 -6.56
C SER A 158 13.17 8.91 -7.97
N TRP A 159 13.41 7.72 -8.53
CA TRP A 159 13.91 7.54 -9.89
C TRP A 159 12.94 8.13 -10.91
N MET A 160 11.64 7.86 -10.76
CA MET A 160 10.59 8.40 -11.64
C MET A 160 10.58 9.93 -11.60
N VAL A 161 10.59 10.54 -10.42
CA VAL A 161 10.58 12.01 -10.27
C VAL A 161 11.80 12.66 -10.91
N THR A 162 13.00 12.10 -10.71
CA THR A 162 14.22 12.63 -11.34
C THR A 162 14.22 12.44 -12.84
N ASN A 163 13.79 11.29 -13.36
CA ASN A 163 13.65 11.06 -14.80
C ASN A 163 12.70 12.09 -15.45
N PHE A 164 11.59 12.42 -14.79
CA PHE A 164 10.69 13.49 -15.24
C PHE A 164 11.36 14.85 -15.34
N ARG A 165 12.21 15.19 -14.36
CA ARG A 165 12.96 16.44 -14.30
C ARG A 165 14.05 16.50 -15.38
N GLU A 166 14.90 15.48 -15.46
CA GLU A 166 16.04 15.42 -16.40
C GLU A 166 15.59 15.45 -17.86
N ARG A 167 14.50 14.75 -18.18
CA ARG A 167 13.93 14.72 -19.53
C ARG A 167 13.00 15.91 -19.82
N LYS A 168 12.85 16.84 -18.87
CA LYS A 168 11.95 18.01 -18.97
C LYS A 168 10.54 17.62 -19.44
N LEU A 169 10.04 16.47 -18.98
CA LEU A 169 8.76 15.91 -19.48
C LEU A 169 7.58 16.83 -19.16
N VAL A 170 7.69 17.63 -18.10
CA VAL A 170 6.71 18.67 -17.76
C VAL A 170 6.64 19.74 -18.83
N GLU A 171 7.77 20.18 -19.39
CA GLU A 171 7.84 21.14 -20.49
C GLU A 171 7.26 20.53 -21.79
N ASN A 172 7.38 19.21 -21.95
CA ASN A 172 6.81 18.44 -23.06
C ASN A 172 5.32 18.07 -22.87
N GLY A 173 4.64 18.66 -21.88
CA GLY A 173 3.20 18.50 -21.65
C GLY A 173 2.80 17.27 -20.81
N CYS A 174 3.74 16.57 -20.18
CA CYS A 174 3.43 15.51 -19.22
C CYS A 174 3.16 16.09 -17.83
N ASP A 175 2.22 15.48 -17.09
CA ASP A 175 1.88 15.89 -15.72
C ASP A 175 2.29 14.79 -14.73
N LEU A 176 3.09 15.16 -13.73
CA LEU A 176 3.53 14.26 -12.68
C LEU A 176 2.34 13.75 -11.85
N SER A 177 1.32 14.59 -11.61
CA SER A 177 0.11 14.18 -10.89
C SER A 177 -0.69 13.14 -11.66
N ARG A 178 -0.79 13.29 -12.99
CA ARG A 178 -1.39 12.28 -13.88
C ARG A 178 -0.60 10.97 -13.87
N THR A 179 0.72 11.06 -13.81
CA THR A 179 1.62 9.91 -13.75
C THR A 179 1.42 9.14 -12.45
N TYR A 180 1.36 9.82 -11.30
CA TYR A 180 1.03 9.22 -10.00
C TYR A 180 -0.34 8.55 -10.00
N ALA A 181 -1.36 9.19 -10.56
CA ALA A 181 -2.69 8.61 -10.69
C ALA A 181 -2.70 7.33 -11.54
N ALA A 182 -1.96 7.34 -12.66
CA ALA A 182 -1.79 6.16 -13.51
C ALA A 182 -1.02 5.03 -12.78
N THR A 183 0.08 5.36 -12.08
CA THR A 183 0.86 4.41 -11.26
C THR A 183 0.00 3.76 -10.18
N SER A 184 -0.84 4.55 -9.49
CA SER A 184 -1.78 4.03 -8.50
C SER A 184 -2.81 3.10 -9.13
N THR A 185 -3.33 3.43 -10.31
CA THR A 185 -4.28 2.57 -11.05
C THR A 185 -3.62 1.24 -11.47
N VAL A 186 -2.39 1.31 -11.97
CA VAL A 186 -1.59 0.12 -12.31
C VAL A 186 -1.38 -0.75 -11.08
N ASN A 187 -1.05 -0.16 -9.93
CA ASN A 187 -0.89 -0.90 -8.69
C ASN A 187 -2.18 -1.61 -8.25
N SER A 188 -3.32 -0.90 -8.23
CA SER A 188 -4.63 -1.48 -7.87
C SER A 188 -5.01 -2.65 -8.78
N PHE A 189 -4.85 -2.49 -10.10
CA PHE A 189 -5.12 -3.55 -11.05
C PHE A 189 -4.19 -4.75 -10.83
N THR A 190 -2.89 -4.47 -10.64
CA THR A 190 -1.88 -5.49 -10.40
C THR A 190 -2.17 -6.29 -9.13
N ALA A 191 -2.57 -5.63 -8.04
CA ALA A 191 -2.91 -6.30 -6.78
C ALA A 191 -4.09 -7.28 -6.93
N ILE A 192 -5.15 -6.87 -7.64
CA ILE A 192 -6.31 -7.71 -7.93
C ILE A 192 -5.90 -8.92 -8.79
N VAL A 193 -5.15 -8.69 -9.87
CA VAL A 193 -4.72 -9.76 -10.78
C VAL A 193 -3.78 -10.74 -10.08
N SER A 194 -2.82 -10.25 -9.29
CA SER A 194 -1.91 -11.09 -8.49
C SER A 194 -2.66 -11.97 -7.49
N GLY A 195 -3.71 -11.47 -6.84
CA GLY A 195 -4.54 -12.29 -5.95
C GLY A 195 -5.20 -13.45 -6.70
N VAL A 196 -5.78 -13.20 -7.88
CA VAL A 196 -6.39 -14.27 -8.71
C VAL A 196 -5.34 -15.24 -9.25
N MET A 197 -4.21 -14.72 -9.73
CA MET A 197 -3.13 -15.54 -10.27
C MET A 197 -2.49 -16.44 -9.22
N SER A 198 -2.25 -15.94 -8.01
CA SER A 198 -1.73 -16.74 -6.91
C SER A 198 -2.68 -17.89 -6.56
N GLU A 199 -3.99 -17.63 -6.53
CA GLU A 199 -5.00 -18.67 -6.30
C GLU A 199 -4.99 -19.75 -7.38
N VAL A 200 -4.97 -19.34 -8.65
CA VAL A 200 -4.94 -20.28 -9.78
C VAL A 200 -3.67 -21.15 -9.72
N LEU A 201 -2.51 -20.55 -9.42
CA LEU A 201 -1.25 -21.28 -9.29
C LEU A 201 -1.30 -22.33 -8.19
N VAL A 202 -1.77 -21.96 -6.99
CA VAL A 202 -1.84 -22.89 -5.86
C VAL A 202 -2.83 -24.03 -6.16
N ARG A 203 -3.95 -23.75 -6.83
CA ARG A 203 -4.89 -24.80 -7.25
C ARG A 203 -4.32 -25.76 -8.29
N LEU A 204 -3.56 -25.26 -9.25
CA LEU A 204 -2.98 -26.08 -10.32
C LEU A 204 -1.80 -26.92 -9.81
N THR A 205 -1.01 -26.39 -8.88
CA THR A 205 0.25 -27.01 -8.44
C THR A 205 0.14 -27.75 -7.11
N GLY A 206 -0.89 -27.45 -6.31
CA GLY A 206 -1.06 -27.99 -4.97
C GLY A 206 -0.06 -27.47 -3.93
N SER A 207 0.81 -26.50 -4.28
CA SER A 207 1.83 -25.95 -3.37
C SER A 207 1.70 -24.45 -3.25
N ARG A 208 1.79 -23.95 -2.00
CA ARG A 208 1.75 -22.53 -1.64
C ARG A 208 3.11 -21.85 -1.92
N LYS A 209 4.14 -22.60 -2.35
CA LYS A 209 5.45 -22.08 -2.78
C LYS A 209 5.42 -21.48 -4.17
N THR A 210 4.49 -21.89 -5.03
CA THR A 210 4.48 -21.50 -6.45
C THR A 210 4.26 -20.00 -6.70
N PRO A 211 3.46 -19.25 -5.91
CA PRO A 211 3.40 -17.80 -6.00
C PRO A 211 4.76 -17.13 -5.75
N PHE A 212 5.58 -17.66 -4.84
CA PHE A 212 6.92 -17.13 -4.55
C PHE A 212 7.91 -17.38 -5.70
N LEU A 213 7.82 -18.55 -6.34
CA LEU A 213 8.63 -18.88 -7.51
C LEU A 213 8.28 -17.98 -8.71
N LEU A 214 6.98 -17.79 -8.98
CA LEU A 214 6.57 -16.87 -10.05
C LEU A 214 6.98 -15.42 -9.72
N SER A 215 6.91 -15.01 -8.46
CA SER A 215 7.41 -13.69 -8.03
C SER A 215 8.89 -13.50 -8.39
N GLY A 216 9.73 -14.53 -8.15
CA GLY A 216 11.12 -14.53 -8.61
C GLY A 216 11.26 -14.34 -10.13
N VAL A 217 10.47 -15.04 -10.94
CA VAL A 217 10.48 -14.89 -12.42
C VAL A 217 10.10 -13.48 -12.86
N LEU A 218 9.07 -12.88 -12.22
CA LEU A 218 8.65 -11.51 -12.49
C LEU A 218 9.74 -10.50 -12.12
N LEU A 219 10.45 -10.72 -11.01
CA LEU A 219 11.58 -9.88 -10.58
C LEU A 219 12.77 -9.95 -11.53
N TRP A 220 13.11 -11.14 -12.04
CA TRP A 220 14.14 -11.28 -13.09
C TRP A 220 13.74 -10.58 -14.38
N SER A 221 12.45 -10.66 -14.76
CA SER A 221 11.92 -9.94 -15.93
C SER A 221 12.00 -8.42 -15.74
N ALA A 222 11.64 -7.93 -14.54
CA ALA A 222 11.77 -6.53 -14.19
C ALA A 222 13.23 -6.07 -14.20
N LEU A 223 14.15 -6.88 -13.67
CA LEU A 223 15.58 -6.63 -13.68
C LEU A 223 16.11 -6.43 -15.10
N ILE A 224 15.73 -7.30 -16.04
CA ILE A 224 16.13 -7.20 -17.46
C ILE A 224 15.62 -5.89 -18.06
N ILE A 225 14.37 -5.51 -17.80
CA ILE A 225 13.78 -4.26 -18.32
C ILE A 225 14.49 -3.04 -17.74
N ILE A 226 14.69 -3.00 -16.42
CA ILE A 226 15.39 -1.90 -15.74
C ILE A 226 16.82 -1.78 -16.27
N TRP A 227 17.54 -2.91 -16.36
CA TRP A 227 18.91 -2.93 -16.84
C TRP A 227 19.05 -2.38 -18.25
N SER A 228 18.18 -2.80 -19.17
CA SER A 228 18.25 -2.44 -20.59
C SER A 228 17.67 -1.06 -20.94
N HIS A 229 16.65 -0.59 -20.22
CA HIS A 229 15.90 0.61 -20.64
C HIS A 229 16.05 1.82 -19.71
N TRP A 230 16.49 1.64 -18.46
CA TRP A 230 16.60 2.77 -17.52
C TRP A 230 17.98 3.41 -17.63
N ALA A 231 18.02 4.73 -17.59
CA ALA A 231 19.25 5.49 -17.37
C ALA A 231 19.55 5.55 -15.87
N GLU A 232 20.84 5.62 -15.53
CA GLU A 232 21.26 5.86 -14.15
C GLU A 232 21.00 7.32 -13.80
N ASN A 233 20.41 7.57 -12.63
CA ASN A 233 20.17 8.92 -12.12
C ASN A 233 20.46 8.99 -10.61
N TYR A 234 20.81 10.20 -10.14
CA TYR A 234 21.39 10.45 -8.83
C TYR A 234 20.62 11.50 -8.04
N GLY A 235 20.92 11.63 -6.74
CA GLY A 235 20.38 12.67 -5.89
C GLY A 235 20.96 14.06 -6.18
N ALA A 236 20.26 15.11 -5.74
CA ALA A 236 20.62 16.50 -6.01
C ALA A 236 21.99 16.93 -5.41
N GLU A 237 22.55 16.18 -4.45
CA GLU A 237 23.88 16.45 -3.88
C GLU A 237 25.03 16.20 -4.87
N ALA A 238 24.78 15.49 -5.98
CA ALA A 238 25.76 15.34 -7.06
C ALA A 238 25.84 16.56 -8.00
N SER A 239 24.96 17.56 -7.84
CA SER A 239 24.98 18.83 -8.59
C SER A 239 25.44 19.98 -7.68
N PRO A 240 26.48 20.74 -8.05
CA PRO A 240 27.09 21.77 -7.18
C PRO A 240 26.23 23.02 -6.91
N GLU A 241 24.96 23.06 -7.33
CA GLU A 241 24.10 24.26 -7.29
C GLU A 241 23.07 24.31 -6.13
N ALA A 242 23.06 23.35 -5.21
CA ALA A 242 22.04 23.30 -4.14
C ALA A 242 22.41 24.06 -2.84
N SER A 243 23.17 25.15 -2.91
CA SER A 243 23.66 25.93 -1.75
C SER A 243 22.73 27.06 -1.29
N GLY A 244 21.44 26.98 -1.60
CA GLY A 244 20.47 28.06 -1.36
C GLY A 244 19.16 27.67 -0.67
N ALA A 245 19.11 26.56 0.09
CA ALA A 245 17.87 26.19 0.78
C ALA A 245 17.55 27.22 1.90
N PRO A 246 16.33 27.79 1.93
CA PRO A 246 15.93 28.71 2.98
C PRO A 246 15.96 28.00 4.34
N LYS A 247 16.40 28.70 5.39
CA LYS A 247 16.37 28.22 6.77
C LYS A 247 14.96 27.70 7.08
N SER A 248 14.83 26.39 7.30
CA SER A 248 13.55 25.79 7.62
C SER A 248 12.97 26.47 8.86
N PRO A 249 11.66 26.79 8.88
CA PRO A 249 11.01 27.27 10.10
C PRO A 249 11.20 26.25 11.22
N ASN A 250 11.07 26.71 12.46
CA ASN A 250 11.15 25.85 13.64
C ASN A 250 10.14 24.71 13.50
N LEU A 251 10.61 23.50 13.21
CA LEU A 251 9.79 22.31 12.96
C LEU A 251 8.80 22.03 14.10
N TRP A 252 9.19 22.42 15.32
CA TRP A 252 8.34 22.41 16.51
C TRP A 252 7.06 23.25 16.30
N SER A 253 7.11 24.46 15.72
CA SER A 253 5.91 25.30 15.56
C SER A 253 4.84 24.67 14.67
N VAL A 254 5.22 23.81 13.72
CA VAL A 254 4.30 23.01 12.90
C VAL A 254 3.61 21.94 13.76
N PHE A 255 4.37 21.23 14.59
CA PHE A 255 3.81 20.25 15.53
C PHE A 255 3.02 20.84 16.70
N LYS A 256 3.06 22.16 16.94
CA LYS A 256 2.16 22.84 17.90
C LYS A 256 0.72 22.97 17.41
N GLN A 257 0.49 22.82 16.10
CA GLN A 257 -0.84 23.00 15.55
C GLN A 257 -1.73 21.82 15.94
N PRO A 258 -2.85 22.05 16.65
CA PRO A 258 -3.74 20.97 17.09
C PRO A 258 -4.28 20.12 15.95
N SER A 259 -4.58 20.70 14.77
CA SER A 259 -4.95 19.94 13.55
C SER A 259 -3.87 18.98 13.11
N ILE A 260 -2.61 19.40 13.10
CA ILE A 260 -1.49 18.55 12.67
C ILE A 260 -1.30 17.42 13.68
N MET A 261 -1.34 17.70 14.98
CA MET A 261 -1.26 16.65 16.01
C MET A 261 -2.42 15.65 15.91
N ALA A 262 -3.65 16.14 15.72
CA ALA A 262 -4.82 15.29 15.52
C ALA A 262 -4.64 14.40 14.28
N LEU A 263 -4.13 14.96 13.18
CA LEU A 263 -3.86 14.24 11.95
C LEU A 263 -2.76 13.18 12.11
N VAL A 264 -1.68 13.50 12.84
CA VAL A 264 -0.60 12.56 13.19
C VAL A 264 -1.18 11.39 13.98
N PHE A 265 -1.97 11.69 15.02
CA PHE A 265 -2.57 10.69 15.88
C PHE A 265 -3.51 9.76 15.11
N VAL A 266 -4.44 10.33 14.35
CA VAL A 266 -5.40 9.57 13.52
C VAL A 266 -4.67 8.70 12.49
N SER A 267 -3.64 9.25 11.84
CA SER A 267 -2.85 8.48 10.87
C SER A 267 -2.12 7.33 11.54
N THR A 268 -1.51 7.57 12.70
CA THR A 268 -0.79 6.54 13.47
C THR A 268 -1.72 5.40 13.85
N MET A 269 -2.90 5.70 14.42
CA MET A 269 -3.83 4.68 14.89
C MET A 269 -4.52 3.92 13.76
N PHE A 270 -4.92 4.62 12.68
CA PHE A 270 -5.58 3.98 11.54
C PHE A 270 -4.60 3.14 10.71
N GLU A 271 -3.47 3.71 10.30
CA GLU A 271 -2.44 2.99 9.53
C GLU A 271 -1.88 1.83 10.38
N GLY A 272 -1.70 2.01 11.69
CA GLY A 272 -1.32 0.95 12.61
C GLY A 272 -2.34 -0.20 12.68
N SER A 273 -3.63 0.13 12.79
CA SER A 273 -4.71 -0.87 12.75
C SER A 273 -4.77 -1.62 11.42
N MET A 274 -4.47 -0.94 10.30
CA MET A 274 -4.38 -1.54 8.97
C MET A 274 -3.25 -2.58 8.90
N TYR A 275 -2.05 -2.28 9.41
CA TYR A 275 -0.96 -3.28 9.45
C TYR A 275 -1.31 -4.50 10.29
N LEU A 276 -1.98 -4.30 11.43
CA LEU A 276 -2.46 -5.42 12.26
C LEU A 276 -3.53 -6.24 11.53
N PHE A 277 -4.43 -5.60 10.80
CA PHE A 277 -5.40 -6.30 9.94
C PHE A 277 -4.71 -7.16 8.86
N VAL A 278 -3.73 -6.60 8.13
CA VAL A 278 -2.96 -7.33 7.09
C VAL A 278 -2.29 -8.58 7.66
N PHE A 279 -1.90 -8.53 8.94
CA PHE A 279 -1.29 -9.66 9.63
C PHE A 279 -2.32 -10.70 10.10
N PHE A 280 -3.45 -10.26 10.67
CA PHE A 280 -4.40 -11.16 11.37
C PHE A 280 -5.61 -11.60 10.54
N TRP A 281 -5.85 -11.08 9.33
CA TRP A 281 -7.05 -11.43 8.57
C TRP A 281 -7.12 -12.93 8.23
N THR A 282 -5.98 -13.56 7.89
CA THR A 282 -5.90 -15.00 7.56
C THR A 282 -6.27 -15.88 8.76
N PRO A 283 -5.56 -15.80 9.91
CA PRO A 283 -5.91 -16.59 11.09
C PRO A 283 -7.32 -16.27 11.62
N ALA A 284 -7.76 -15.02 11.54
CA ALA A 284 -9.11 -14.63 11.99
C ALA A 284 -10.21 -15.28 11.13
N LEU A 285 -10.01 -15.42 9.83
CA LEU A 285 -11.00 -16.05 8.94
C LEU A 285 -10.99 -17.57 9.08
N GLU A 286 -9.82 -18.18 9.20
CA GLU A 286 -9.68 -19.62 9.45
C GLU A 286 -10.34 -20.04 10.77
N SER A 287 -10.30 -19.19 11.81
CA SER A 287 -10.93 -19.50 13.10
C SER A 287 -12.45 -19.65 13.05
N VAL A 288 -13.09 -19.12 12.02
CA VAL A 288 -14.57 -19.13 11.83
C VAL A 288 -15.00 -19.88 10.58
N GLN A 289 -14.07 -20.57 9.92
CA GLN A 289 -14.36 -21.32 8.70
C GLN A 289 -15.39 -22.42 8.94
N LYS A 290 -16.39 -22.54 8.07
CA LYS A 290 -17.46 -23.56 8.24
C LYS A 290 -17.10 -24.91 7.63
N SER A 291 -16.05 -25.01 6.80
CA SER A 291 -15.68 -26.24 6.09
C SER A 291 -14.25 -26.66 6.40
N SER A 292 -14.04 -27.98 6.47
CA SER A 292 -12.71 -28.59 6.59
C SER A 292 -12.02 -28.55 5.23
N GLY A 293 -11.21 -27.52 4.98
CA GLY A 293 -10.45 -27.36 3.75
C GLY A 293 -9.75 -26.01 3.68
N ASP A 294 -8.82 -25.85 2.74
CA ASP A 294 -8.10 -24.60 2.56
C ASP A 294 -9.03 -23.49 2.03
N LEU A 295 -8.95 -22.31 2.65
CA LEU A 295 -9.64 -21.12 2.18
C LEU A 295 -8.98 -20.61 0.87
N PRO A 296 -9.78 -20.07 -0.07
CA PRO A 296 -9.26 -19.50 -1.31
C PRO A 296 -8.65 -18.11 -1.05
N TYR A 297 -7.48 -18.08 -0.39
CA TYR A 297 -6.81 -16.86 0.06
C TYR A 297 -6.64 -15.82 -1.05
N GLY A 298 -6.34 -16.25 -2.27
CA GLY A 298 -6.13 -15.31 -3.37
C GLY A 298 -7.42 -14.63 -3.83
N PHE A 299 -8.56 -15.33 -3.86
CA PHE A 299 -9.86 -14.68 -4.14
C PHE A 299 -10.32 -13.76 -3.01
N ILE A 300 -10.06 -14.14 -1.76
CA ILE A 300 -10.38 -13.31 -0.60
C ILE A 300 -9.56 -12.01 -0.65
N PHE A 301 -8.25 -12.12 -0.84
CA PHE A 301 -7.36 -10.97 -0.99
C PHE A 301 -7.73 -10.10 -2.19
N SER A 302 -8.06 -10.70 -3.34
CA SER A 302 -8.52 -9.95 -4.51
C SER A 302 -9.81 -9.18 -4.25
N SER A 303 -10.70 -9.74 -3.43
CA SER A 303 -11.94 -9.06 -3.02
C SER A 303 -11.66 -7.85 -2.13
N PHE A 304 -10.67 -7.94 -1.24
CA PHE A 304 -10.20 -6.80 -0.44
C PHE A 304 -9.67 -5.67 -1.34
N MET A 305 -8.79 -6.00 -2.28
CA MET A 305 -8.22 -5.04 -3.22
C MET A 305 -9.29 -4.43 -4.15
N ALA A 306 -10.27 -5.22 -4.59
CA ALA A 306 -11.43 -4.73 -5.35
C ALA A 306 -12.30 -3.79 -4.52
N SER A 307 -12.60 -4.13 -3.26
CA SER A 307 -13.36 -3.28 -2.34
C SER A 307 -12.66 -1.93 -2.09
N SER A 308 -11.36 -1.97 -1.81
CA SER A 308 -10.53 -0.77 -1.65
C SER A 308 -10.54 0.12 -2.91
N THR A 309 -10.41 -0.49 -4.08
CA THR A 309 -10.46 0.23 -5.37
C THR A 309 -11.84 0.84 -5.63
N ALA A 310 -12.93 0.10 -5.41
CA ALA A 310 -14.29 0.60 -5.52
C ALA A 310 -14.50 1.81 -4.60
N ALA A 311 -14.02 1.75 -3.37
CA ALA A 311 -14.16 2.82 -2.40
C ALA A 311 -13.37 4.08 -2.79
N ALA A 312 -12.16 3.93 -3.34
CA ALA A 312 -11.40 5.05 -3.91
C ALA A 312 -12.12 5.72 -5.11
N LEU A 313 -12.80 4.93 -5.95
CA LEU A 313 -13.62 5.45 -7.04
C LEU A 313 -14.86 6.19 -6.52
N VAL A 314 -15.50 5.69 -5.46
CA VAL A 314 -16.60 6.40 -4.78
C VAL A 314 -16.11 7.71 -4.17
N PHE A 315 -14.94 7.72 -3.53
CA PHE A 315 -14.33 8.92 -2.98
C PHE A 315 -14.22 10.04 -4.02
N ASN A 316 -13.74 9.73 -5.23
CA ASN A 316 -13.64 10.70 -6.31
C ASN A 316 -14.99 11.32 -6.66
N ILE A 317 -16.04 10.51 -6.76
CA ILE A 317 -17.42 10.98 -7.05
C ILE A 317 -17.94 11.89 -5.92
N VAL A 318 -17.79 11.47 -4.67
CA VAL A 318 -18.27 12.20 -3.48
C VAL A 318 -17.57 13.55 -3.34
N MET A 319 -16.25 13.59 -3.51
CA MET A 319 -15.45 14.81 -3.41
C MET A 319 -15.69 15.76 -4.59
N GLN A 320 -15.82 15.26 -5.81
CA GLN A 320 -16.13 16.11 -6.98
C GLN A 320 -17.49 16.76 -6.88
N ARG A 321 -18.49 16.04 -6.34
CA ARG A 321 -19.81 16.59 -6.03
C ARG A 321 -19.83 17.50 -4.79
N ARG A 322 -18.69 17.64 -4.09
CA ARG A 322 -18.53 18.42 -2.84
C ARG A 322 -19.60 18.11 -1.79
N VAL A 323 -20.01 16.85 -1.71
CA VAL A 323 -21.10 16.42 -0.80
C VAL A 323 -20.71 16.61 0.67
N VAL A 324 -19.44 16.36 0.99
CA VAL A 324 -18.89 16.44 2.35
C VAL A 324 -17.51 17.08 2.35
N LYS A 325 -17.14 17.67 3.49
CA LYS A 325 -15.78 18.15 3.78
C LYS A 325 -14.83 16.97 4.01
N TYR A 326 -13.53 17.14 3.73
CA TYR A 326 -12.54 16.08 3.87
C TYR A 326 -12.38 15.65 5.33
N SER A 327 -12.35 16.61 6.25
CA SER A 327 -12.33 16.38 7.70
C SER A 327 -13.50 15.51 8.19
N ARG A 328 -14.73 15.80 7.74
CA ARG A 328 -15.92 15.02 8.10
C ARG A 328 -15.94 13.63 7.46
N LEU A 329 -15.43 13.52 6.24
CA LEU A 329 -15.27 12.22 5.59
C LEU A 329 -14.27 11.36 6.37
N LEU A 330 -13.13 11.92 6.78
CA LEU A 330 -12.15 11.20 7.59
C LEU A 330 -12.75 10.67 8.89
N VAL A 331 -13.56 11.48 9.59
CA VAL A 331 -14.33 11.05 10.76
C VAL A 331 -15.24 9.86 10.42
N GLY A 332 -15.99 9.94 9.33
CA GLY A 332 -16.86 8.85 8.87
C GLY A 332 -16.10 7.56 8.58
N ILE A 333 -14.92 7.66 7.95
CA ILE A 333 -14.01 6.53 7.70
C ILE A 333 -13.55 5.92 9.03
N MET A 334 -13.16 6.73 10.02
CA MET A 334 -12.75 6.24 11.34
C MET A 334 -13.90 5.51 12.05
N LEU A 335 -15.12 6.03 11.97
CA LEU A 335 -16.31 5.38 12.55
C LEU A 335 -16.61 4.03 11.89
N ALA A 336 -16.56 3.97 10.56
CA ALA A 336 -16.80 2.73 9.82
C ALA A 336 -15.71 1.69 10.13
N ALA A 337 -14.44 2.09 10.18
CA ALA A 337 -13.35 1.21 10.57
C ALA A 337 -13.48 0.72 12.02
N ASN A 338 -13.85 1.60 12.95
CA ASN A 338 -14.10 1.24 14.34
C ASN A 338 -15.24 0.21 14.46
N PHE A 339 -16.34 0.41 13.72
CA PHE A 339 -17.43 -0.55 13.65
C PHE A 339 -16.95 -1.93 13.17
N CYS A 340 -16.08 -1.97 12.15
CA CYS A 340 -15.49 -3.21 11.67
C CYS A 340 -14.73 -3.94 12.78
N PHE A 341 -13.79 -3.27 13.44
CA PHE A 341 -12.99 -3.88 14.51
C PHE A 341 -13.81 -4.30 15.73
N MET A 342 -14.80 -3.49 16.12
CA MET A 342 -15.70 -3.83 17.23
C MET A 342 -16.49 -5.12 16.93
N LYS A 343 -17.00 -5.27 15.70
CA LYS A 343 -17.71 -6.49 15.28
C LYS A 343 -16.77 -7.67 15.08
N LEU A 344 -15.57 -7.44 14.58
CA LEU A 344 -14.53 -8.47 14.42
C LEU A 344 -14.02 -9.00 15.76
N ALA A 345 -13.99 -8.18 16.82
CA ALA A 345 -13.59 -8.62 18.15
C ALA A 345 -14.63 -9.55 18.81
N GLY A 346 -15.89 -9.49 18.39
CA GLY A 346 -16.99 -10.29 18.92
C GLY A 346 -17.21 -11.63 18.20
N PRO A 347 -18.25 -12.38 18.60
CA PRO A 347 -18.73 -13.56 17.89
C PRO A 347 -19.13 -13.20 16.46
N LYS A 348 -18.64 -13.97 15.49
CA LYS A 348 -18.81 -13.70 14.05
C LYS A 348 -18.89 -15.00 13.27
N THR A 349 -19.62 -14.95 12.16
CA THR A 349 -19.62 -16.02 11.15
C THR A 349 -18.54 -15.76 10.10
N GLU A 350 -18.17 -16.78 9.32
CA GLU A 350 -17.26 -16.63 8.18
C GLU A 350 -17.69 -15.50 7.22
N ASP A 351 -18.96 -15.49 6.82
CA ASP A 351 -19.49 -14.48 5.89
C ASP A 351 -19.42 -13.07 6.50
N ALA A 352 -19.74 -12.93 7.79
CA ALA A 352 -19.66 -11.66 8.49
C ALA A 352 -18.21 -11.17 8.58
N ALA A 353 -17.26 -12.05 8.91
CA ALA A 353 -15.83 -11.72 8.97
C ALA A 353 -15.34 -11.24 7.60
N PHE A 354 -15.65 -11.97 6.53
CA PHE A 354 -15.26 -11.61 5.16
C PHE A 354 -15.77 -10.23 4.74
N TRP A 355 -17.06 -9.93 4.94
CA TRP A 355 -17.62 -8.63 4.56
C TRP A 355 -17.17 -7.49 5.47
N LEU A 356 -16.91 -7.75 6.75
CA LEU A 356 -16.30 -6.75 7.65
C LEU A 356 -14.87 -6.41 7.22
N PHE A 357 -14.10 -7.40 6.76
CA PHE A 357 -12.78 -7.15 6.18
C PHE A 357 -12.86 -6.40 4.85
N CYS A 358 -13.80 -6.74 3.96
CA CYS A 358 -14.05 -5.96 2.74
C CYS A 358 -14.44 -4.51 3.05
N LEU A 359 -15.28 -4.28 4.07
CA LEU A 359 -15.68 -2.95 4.50
C LEU A 359 -14.52 -2.16 5.11
N PHE A 360 -13.67 -2.81 5.91
CA PHE A 360 -12.45 -2.18 6.42
C PHE A 360 -11.50 -1.79 5.28
N GLU A 361 -11.34 -2.65 4.27
CA GLU A 361 -10.54 -2.34 3.08
C GLU A 361 -11.15 -1.22 2.22
N ALA A 362 -12.48 -1.13 2.16
CA ALA A 362 -13.13 0.06 1.59
C ALA A 362 -12.79 1.33 2.38
N CYS A 363 -12.72 1.25 3.72
CA CYS A 363 -12.28 2.38 4.54
C CYS A 363 -10.84 2.78 4.21
N VAL A 364 -9.93 1.81 4.05
CA VAL A 364 -8.53 2.04 3.63
C VAL A 364 -8.47 2.71 2.25
N GLY A 365 -9.28 2.26 1.29
CA GLY A 365 -9.38 2.83 -0.05
C GLY A 365 -9.80 4.31 -0.07
N MET A 366 -10.74 4.71 0.80
CA MET A 366 -11.12 6.14 0.94
C MET A 366 -10.12 6.93 1.81
N TYR A 367 -9.44 6.26 2.74
CA TYR A 367 -8.53 6.89 3.69
C TYR A 367 -7.33 7.53 2.98
N TRP A 368 -6.65 6.80 2.10
CA TRP A 368 -5.43 7.27 1.42
C TRP A 368 -5.58 8.60 0.68
N PRO A 369 -6.57 8.78 -0.23
CA PRO A 369 -6.75 10.06 -0.90
C PRO A 369 -7.25 11.15 0.06
N CYS A 370 -8.06 10.81 1.07
CA CYS A 370 -8.55 11.76 2.06
C CYS A 370 -7.41 12.33 2.92
N ILE A 371 -6.57 11.46 3.47
CA ILE A 371 -5.44 11.85 4.31
C ILE A 371 -4.37 12.57 3.50
N GLY A 372 -4.13 12.14 2.25
CA GLY A 372 -3.20 12.81 1.34
C GLY A 372 -3.58 14.26 1.09
N TYR A 373 -4.87 14.54 0.85
CA TYR A 373 -5.36 15.92 0.69
C TYR A 373 -5.22 16.75 1.97
N LEU A 374 -5.62 16.21 3.13
CA LEU A 374 -5.53 16.91 4.42
C LEU A 374 -4.07 17.22 4.81
N LYS A 375 -3.18 16.21 4.69
CA LYS A 375 -1.74 16.37 4.92
C LYS A 375 -1.15 17.39 3.94
N GLY A 376 -1.59 17.40 2.67
CA GLY A 376 -1.12 18.33 1.66
C GLY A 376 -1.53 19.78 1.91
N ARG A 377 -2.72 20.00 2.48
CA ARG A 377 -3.24 21.35 2.77
C ARG A 377 -2.75 21.93 4.11
N LEU A 378 -2.55 21.08 5.11
CA LEU A 378 -2.12 21.52 6.45
C LEU A 378 -0.61 21.69 6.56
N VAL A 379 0.17 20.96 5.77
CA VAL A 379 1.64 21.02 5.80
C VAL A 379 2.15 21.75 4.56
N GLY A 380 2.87 22.85 4.77
CA GLY A 380 3.47 23.65 3.71
C GLY A 380 4.47 22.87 2.87
N ASP A 381 4.57 23.20 1.58
CA ASP A 381 5.35 22.43 0.60
C ASP A 381 6.84 22.31 0.99
N SER A 382 7.42 23.35 1.58
CA SER A 382 8.83 23.40 1.99
C SER A 382 9.21 22.43 3.12
N ASP A 383 8.26 22.08 3.99
CA ASP A 383 8.50 21.24 5.18
C ASP A 383 7.88 19.85 5.07
N ARG A 384 7.12 19.58 3.99
CA ARG A 384 6.31 18.38 3.79
C ARG A 384 7.10 17.09 3.99
N ALA A 385 8.25 16.96 3.34
CA ALA A 385 9.09 15.76 3.42
C ALA A 385 9.58 15.49 4.86
N LYS A 386 10.04 16.53 5.57
CA LYS A 386 10.54 16.41 6.95
C LYS A 386 9.41 16.08 7.93
N VAL A 387 8.28 16.78 7.84
CA VAL A 387 7.12 16.56 8.69
C VAL A 387 6.55 15.15 8.47
N TYR A 388 6.41 14.70 7.22
CA TYR A 388 5.90 13.36 6.92
C TYR A 388 6.83 12.26 7.43
N SER A 389 8.16 12.44 7.33
CA SER A 389 9.12 11.49 7.89
C SER A 389 8.96 11.37 9.41
N ILE A 390 8.80 12.48 10.13
CA ILE A 390 8.58 12.47 11.59
C ILE A 390 7.22 11.86 11.94
N MET A 391 6.18 12.11 11.14
CA MET A 391 4.85 11.49 11.32
C MET A 391 4.87 9.96 11.22
N ARG A 392 5.84 9.37 10.50
CA ARG A 392 5.97 7.90 10.40
C ARG A 392 6.66 7.25 11.60
N VAL A 393 7.40 8.02 12.43
CA VAL A 393 8.10 7.44 13.58
C VAL A 393 7.13 6.86 14.62
N PRO A 394 6.08 7.59 15.08
CA PRO A 394 5.09 7.03 15.99
C PRO A 394 4.38 5.80 15.42
N LEU A 395 4.09 5.79 14.12
CA LEU A 395 3.48 4.66 13.42
C LEU A 395 4.36 3.41 13.47
N ASN A 396 5.64 3.53 13.11
CA ASN A 396 6.55 2.40 13.11
C ASN A 396 6.75 1.85 14.53
N VAL A 397 6.88 2.73 15.53
CA VAL A 397 6.94 2.32 16.94
C VAL A 397 5.65 1.62 17.35
N PHE A 398 4.48 2.17 17.01
CA PHE A 398 3.19 1.57 17.29
C PHE A 398 3.09 0.17 16.69
N VAL A 399 3.39 -0.01 15.41
CA VAL A 399 3.31 -1.31 14.73
C VAL A 399 4.23 -2.32 15.39
N VAL A 400 5.49 -1.95 15.67
CA VAL A 400 6.45 -2.85 16.33
C VAL A 400 5.95 -3.24 17.72
N VAL A 401 5.54 -2.27 18.54
CA VAL A 401 5.02 -2.52 19.88
C VAL A 401 3.75 -3.36 19.83
N SER A 402 2.82 -3.07 18.93
CA SER A 402 1.58 -3.83 18.77
C SER A 402 1.83 -5.26 18.32
N LEU A 403 2.78 -5.50 17.41
CA LEU A 403 3.15 -6.86 17.00
C LEU A 403 3.86 -7.62 18.12
N MET A 404 4.75 -6.97 18.87
CA MET A 404 5.41 -7.57 20.03
C MET A 404 4.42 -7.91 21.15
N LEU A 405 3.46 -7.01 21.42
CA LEU A 405 2.42 -7.20 22.43
C LEU A 405 1.33 -8.16 21.97
N ALA A 406 1.06 -8.26 20.67
CA ALA A 406 0.12 -9.24 20.14
C ALA A 406 0.58 -10.67 20.50
N GLY A 407 1.90 -10.90 20.55
CA GLY A 407 2.53 -12.01 21.29
C GLY A 407 1.96 -13.39 20.98
N GLU A 408 2.26 -14.35 21.86
CA GLU A 408 2.02 -15.80 21.72
C GLU A 408 0.55 -16.24 21.60
N SER A 409 -0.42 -15.33 21.66
CA SER A 409 -1.82 -15.72 21.84
C SER A 409 -2.62 -15.61 20.55
N ASP A 410 -3.36 -16.67 20.21
CA ASP A 410 -4.45 -16.71 19.22
C ASP A 410 -5.61 -15.72 19.54
N ASN A 411 -5.37 -14.69 20.36
CA ASN A 411 -6.33 -13.65 20.72
C ASN A 411 -6.30 -12.47 19.73
N PHE A 412 -6.39 -12.74 18.42
CA PHE A 412 -6.64 -11.67 17.43
C PHE A 412 -7.89 -10.85 17.78
N ASN A 413 -8.86 -11.42 18.52
CA ASN A 413 -10.00 -10.70 19.08
C ASN A 413 -9.59 -9.59 20.06
N LYS A 414 -8.57 -9.81 20.90
CA LYS A 414 -8.04 -8.76 21.80
C LYS A 414 -7.35 -7.66 21.00
N VAL A 415 -6.58 -8.02 19.99
CA VAL A 415 -5.95 -7.06 19.07
C VAL A 415 -7.01 -6.20 18.39
N PHE A 416 -8.07 -6.80 17.84
CA PHE A 416 -9.19 -6.08 17.24
C PHE A 416 -9.93 -5.19 18.25
N SER A 417 -10.10 -5.64 19.50
CA SER A 417 -10.66 -4.82 20.58
C SER A 417 -9.78 -3.61 20.89
N THR A 418 -8.46 -3.79 20.95
CA THR A 418 -7.50 -2.68 21.16
C THR A 418 -7.55 -1.69 20.00
N CYS A 419 -7.54 -2.17 18.75
CA CYS A 419 -7.71 -1.32 17.56
C CYS A 419 -9.00 -0.50 17.63
N SER A 420 -10.12 -1.12 18.06
CA SER A 420 -11.39 -0.41 18.23
C SER A 420 -11.31 0.71 19.27
N VAL A 421 -10.68 0.48 20.43
CA VAL A 421 -10.48 1.54 21.44
C VAL A 421 -9.63 2.69 20.88
N LEU A 422 -8.56 2.38 20.17
CA LEU A 422 -7.67 3.38 19.56
C LEU A 422 -8.36 4.18 18.44
N LEU A 423 -9.17 3.52 17.61
CA LEU A 423 -9.97 4.17 16.57
C LEU A 423 -11.09 5.03 17.16
N THR A 424 -11.67 4.63 18.28
CA THR A 424 -12.65 5.44 19.02
C THR A 424 -12.01 6.74 19.53
N ALA A 425 -10.81 6.65 20.10
CA ALA A 425 -10.04 7.83 20.50
C ALA A 425 -9.70 8.72 19.30
N SER A 426 -9.30 8.12 18.18
CA SER A 426 -8.97 8.84 16.93
C SER A 426 -10.17 9.57 16.35
N PHE A 427 -11.33 8.92 16.32
CA PHE A 427 -12.59 9.53 15.93
C PHE A 427 -12.93 10.73 16.82
N ALA A 428 -12.86 10.59 18.15
CA ALA A 428 -13.19 11.67 19.09
C ALA A 428 -12.27 12.88 18.93
N ILE A 429 -10.95 12.64 18.78
CA ILE A 429 -9.95 13.69 18.58
C ILE A 429 -10.17 14.40 17.23
N MET A 430 -10.37 13.66 16.15
CA MET A 430 -10.59 14.26 14.82
C MET A 430 -11.90 15.04 14.77
N TRP A 431 -12.96 14.52 15.40
CA TRP A 431 -14.23 15.22 15.52
C TRP A 431 -14.08 16.55 16.27
N ALA A 432 -13.44 16.53 17.43
CA ALA A 432 -13.18 17.73 18.22
C ALA A 432 -12.33 18.75 17.45
N ALA A 433 -11.29 18.29 16.76
CA ALA A 433 -10.42 19.14 15.95
C ALA A 433 -11.18 19.72 14.74
N SER A 434 -12.05 18.95 14.09
CA SER A 434 -12.89 19.41 12.97
C SER A 434 -13.94 20.46 13.37
N MET A 435 -14.30 20.52 14.65
CA MET A 435 -15.26 21.50 15.19
C MET A 435 -14.56 22.80 15.64
N LYS A 436 -13.36 22.70 16.21
CA LYS A 436 -12.61 23.86 16.73
C LYS A 436 -11.82 24.61 15.67
N GLU A 437 -11.22 23.89 14.74
CA GLU A 437 -10.47 24.48 13.63
C GLU A 437 -11.29 24.31 12.36
N SER A 438 -11.28 25.32 11.49
CA SER A 438 -11.94 25.30 10.18
C SER A 438 -11.20 24.37 9.21
N MET A 439 -10.96 23.13 9.62
CA MET A 439 -10.32 22.12 8.81
C MET A 439 -11.15 21.84 7.54
N PRO A 440 -10.48 21.71 6.38
CA PRO A 440 -11.14 21.58 5.09
C PRO A 440 -11.94 20.28 4.91
#